data_AF-A0A1S1P7I1-F1
#
_entry.id   AF-A0A1S1P7I1-F1
#
_cell.length_a   1.000
_cell.length_b   1.000
_cell.length_c   1.000
_cell.angle_alpha   90.00
_cell.angle_beta   90.00
_cell.angle_gamma   90.00
#
_symmetry.space_group_name_H-M   'P 1'
#
loop_
_entity.id
_entity.type
_entity.pdbx_description
1 polymer ?
#
loop_
_entity_poly.entity_id
_entity_poly.type
_entity_poly.pdbx_seq_one_letter_code
_entity_poly.pdbx_strand_id
1 'polypeptide(L)'
;MICPKCSADTRVVNSRPHADDATVIVRRRHCTECPRRFDTFESTRNVVKLRRNSRAGKARWAAEMPADVLAEKNRLYGLRRDAKIEAEETGRPLANVMRDWSLAPATRRRPLKHTSPPCPIPRANERSVTTPK
;
A
#
# COMPACT_ATOMS: atom_id res chain seq x y z
N MET A 1 -15.51 12.30 -16.51
CA MET A 1 -15.69 11.22 -15.52
C MET A 1 -17.19 11.07 -15.30
N ILE A 2 -17.74 9.88 -15.47
CA ILE A 2 -19.17 9.60 -15.36
C ILE A 2 -19.60 9.37 -13.91
N CYS A 3 -20.89 9.54 -13.62
CA CYS A 3 -21.44 9.28 -12.29
C CYS A 3 -21.41 7.77 -11.98
N PRO A 4 -20.84 7.33 -10.85
CA PRO A 4 -20.81 5.90 -10.51
C PRO A 4 -22.17 5.31 -10.11
N LYS A 5 -23.19 6.15 -9.90
CA LYS A 5 -24.53 5.71 -9.48
C LYS A 5 -25.52 5.56 -10.64
N CYS A 6 -25.53 6.52 -11.57
CA CYS A 6 -26.49 6.57 -12.66
C CYS A 6 -25.84 6.72 -14.05
N SER A 7 -24.51 6.64 -14.15
CA SER A 7 -23.74 6.73 -15.40
C SER A 7 -23.85 8.03 -16.20
N ALA A 8 -24.61 9.01 -15.71
CA ALA A 8 -24.75 10.33 -16.30
C ALA A 8 -23.48 11.19 -16.21
N ASP A 9 -23.51 12.33 -16.90
CA ASP A 9 -22.44 13.31 -16.86
C ASP A 9 -22.26 13.98 -15.49
N THR A 10 -21.06 14.53 -15.29
CA THR A 10 -20.69 15.17 -14.03
C THR A 10 -19.89 16.44 -14.28
N ARG A 11 -20.10 17.42 -13.40
CA ARG A 11 -19.38 18.69 -13.41
C ARG A 11 -18.43 18.79 -12.23
N VAL A 12 -17.27 19.42 -12.43
CA VAL A 12 -16.32 19.72 -11.35
C VAL A 12 -16.82 20.94 -10.58
N VAL A 13 -16.92 20.81 -9.25
CA VAL A 13 -17.38 21.87 -8.35
C VAL A 13 -16.23 22.47 -7.55
N ASN A 14 -15.23 21.65 -7.21
CA ASN A 14 -14.05 22.11 -6.48
C ASN A 14 -12.84 21.28 -6.92
N SER A 15 -11.69 21.93 -7.10
CA SER A 15 -10.41 21.30 -7.39
C SER A 15 -9.39 21.77 -6.37
N ARG A 16 -8.71 20.84 -5.70
CA ARG A 16 -7.72 21.14 -4.66
C ARG A 16 -6.59 20.11 -4.67
N PRO A 17 -5.37 20.47 -4.26
CA PRO A 17 -4.32 19.49 -4.01
C PRO A 17 -4.72 18.55 -2.86
N HIS A 18 -4.23 17.31 -2.88
CA HIS A 18 -4.38 16.38 -1.77
C HIS A 18 -3.54 16.85 -0.57
N ALA A 19 -4.07 16.71 0.65
CA ALA A 19 -3.44 17.23 1.86
C ALA A 19 -2.03 16.65 2.10
N ASP A 20 -1.88 15.33 1.95
CA ASP A 20 -0.60 14.65 2.19
C ASP A 20 0.30 14.52 0.95
N ASP A 21 -0.22 14.85 -0.25
CA ASP A 21 0.47 14.56 -1.51
C ASP A 21 0.14 15.60 -2.58
N ALA A 22 0.96 16.64 -2.67
CA ALA A 22 0.77 17.72 -3.64
C ALA A 22 0.82 17.26 -5.11
N THR A 23 1.26 16.03 -5.40
CA THR A 23 1.26 15.46 -6.76
C THR A 23 -0.10 14.89 -7.19
N VAL A 24 -1.06 14.85 -6.26
CA VAL A 24 -2.43 14.38 -6.47
C VAL A 24 -3.39 15.56 -6.37
N ILE A 25 -4.24 15.70 -7.37
CA ILE A 25 -5.35 16.65 -7.38
C ILE A 25 -6.63 15.91 -7.01
N VAL A 26 -7.32 16.40 -5.99
CA VAL A 26 -8.65 15.95 -5.59
C VAL A 26 -9.69 16.87 -6.22
N ARG A 27 -10.59 16.29 -7.01
CA ARG A 27 -11.71 17.02 -7.63
C ARG A 27 -13.04 16.54 -7.10
N ARG A 28 -13.80 17.45 -6.48
CA ARG A 28 -15.19 17.23 -6.09
C ARG A 28 -16.10 17.41 -7.31
N ARG A 29 -16.86 16.38 -7.63
CA ARG A 29 -17.78 16.31 -8.76
C ARG A 29 -19.23 16.22 -8.28
N HIS A 30 -20.12 16.84 -9.05
CA HIS A 30 -21.57 16.77 -8.88
C HIS A 30 -22.19 16.17 -10.13
N CYS A 31 -23.07 15.18 -9.97
CA CYS A 31 -23.79 14.60 -11.10
C CYS A 31 -24.83 15.60 -11.65
N THR A 32 -25.04 15.64 -12.96
CA THR A 32 -26.04 16.52 -13.57
C THR A 32 -27.47 16.01 -13.41
N GLU A 33 -27.64 14.69 -13.22
CA GLU A 33 -28.96 14.04 -13.19
C GLU A 33 -29.39 13.54 -11.79
N CYS A 34 -28.44 13.26 -10.89
CA CYS A 34 -28.76 12.82 -9.52
C CYS A 34 -28.09 13.73 -8.47
N PRO A 35 -28.58 13.79 -7.23
CA PRO A 35 -28.08 14.71 -6.21
C PRO A 35 -26.72 14.30 -5.61
N ARG A 36 -26.02 13.33 -6.21
CA ARG A 36 -24.80 12.76 -5.65
C ARG A 36 -23.59 13.66 -5.91
N ARG A 37 -22.78 13.83 -4.86
CA ARG A 37 -21.45 14.43 -4.91
C ARG A 37 -20.40 13.38 -4.56
N PHE A 38 -19.26 13.43 -5.21
CA PHE A 38 -18.15 12.52 -4.96
C PHE A 38 -16.80 13.17 -5.30
N ASP A 39 -15.74 12.67 -4.69
CA ASP A 39 -14.37 13.15 -4.94
C ASP A 39 -13.65 12.17 -5.89
N THR A 40 -12.81 12.72 -6.78
CA THR A 40 -11.99 11.97 -7.72
C THR A 40 -10.54 12.38 -7.55
N PHE A 41 -9.63 11.44 -7.77
CA PHE A 41 -8.20 11.65 -7.60
C PHE A 41 -7.52 11.56 -8.97
N GLU A 42 -6.83 12.62 -9.34
CA GLU A 42 -6.06 12.69 -10.58
C GLU A 42 -4.59 12.90 -10.18
N SER A 43 -3.66 12.15 -10.77
CA SER A 43 -2.24 12.26 -10.44
C SER A 43 -1.39 12.11 -11.69
N THR A 44 -0.23 12.78 -11.72
CA THR A 44 0.76 12.65 -12.81
C THR A 44 1.68 11.43 -12.62
N ARG A 45 1.38 10.55 -11.66
CA ARG A 45 2.17 9.35 -11.40
C ARG A 45 2.27 8.48 -12.66
N ASN A 46 3.49 8.27 -13.12
CA ASN A 46 3.76 7.34 -14.20
C ASN A 46 3.66 5.89 -13.70
N VAL A 47 2.44 5.34 -13.76
CA VAL A 47 2.13 3.97 -13.31
C VAL A 47 2.96 2.91 -14.02
N VAL A 48 3.33 3.14 -15.28
CA VAL A 48 4.17 2.23 -16.06
C VAL A 48 5.58 2.20 -15.50
N LYS A 49 6.19 3.36 -15.25
CA LYS A 49 7.51 3.48 -14.59
C LYS A 49 7.49 2.86 -13.20
N LEU A 50 6.43 3.09 -12.43
CA LEU A 50 6.31 2.56 -11.07
C LEU A 50 6.23 1.02 -11.08
N ARG A 51 5.44 0.44 -12.00
CA ARG A 51 5.38 -1.01 -12.23
C ARG A 51 6.72 -1.57 -12.71
N ARG A 52 7.41 -0.89 -13.62
CA ARG A 52 8.75 -1.28 -14.10
C ARG A 52 9.75 -1.31 -12.94
N ASN A 53 9.80 -0.24 -12.13
CA ASN A 53 10.68 -0.15 -10.97
C ASN A 53 10.38 -1.25 -9.93
N SER A 54 9.11 -1.58 -9.72
CA SER A 54 8.70 -2.68 -8.85
C SER A 54 9.20 -4.04 -9.37
N ARG A 55 9.04 -4.31 -10.67
CA ARG A 55 9.57 -5.53 -11.30
C ARG A 55 11.10 -5.61 -11.20
N ALA A 56 11.79 -4.52 -11.50
CA ALA A 56 13.26 -4.44 -11.36
C ALA A 56 13.71 -4.64 -9.91
N GLY A 57 13.00 -4.05 -8.94
CA GLY A 57 13.25 -4.26 -7.52
C GLY A 57 13.07 -5.72 -7.10
N LYS A 58 12.00 -6.37 -7.57
CA LYS A 58 11.77 -7.80 -7.34
C LYS A 58 12.87 -8.68 -7.97
N ALA A 59 13.31 -8.34 -9.18
CA ALA A 59 14.38 -9.06 -9.87
C ALA A 59 15.71 -8.93 -9.12
N ARG A 60 16.06 -7.72 -8.66
CA ARG A 60 17.25 -7.49 -7.81
C ARG A 60 17.18 -8.30 -6.52
N TRP A 61 16.06 -8.24 -5.80
CA TRP A 61 15.85 -9.04 -4.59
C TRP A 61 16.03 -10.54 -4.86
N ALA A 62 15.47 -11.06 -5.96
CA ALA A 62 15.60 -12.46 -6.31
C ALA A 62 17.04 -12.85 -6.69
N ALA A 63 17.82 -11.93 -7.27
CA ALA A 63 19.23 -12.16 -7.62
C ALA A 63 20.17 -12.10 -6.41
N GLU A 64 19.86 -11.28 -5.41
CA GLU A 64 20.63 -11.16 -4.17
C GLU A 64 20.36 -12.32 -3.20
N MET A 65 19.14 -12.88 -3.22
CA MET A 65 18.76 -13.98 -2.35
C MET A 65 19.45 -15.30 -2.77
N PRO A 66 19.98 -16.07 -1.81
CA PRO A 66 20.46 -17.42 -2.08
C PRO A 66 19.36 -18.32 -2.67
N ALA A 67 19.73 -19.13 -3.67
CA ALA A 67 18.79 -19.95 -4.42
C ALA A 67 18.10 -21.02 -3.55
N ASP A 68 18.83 -21.58 -2.58
CA ASP A 68 18.33 -22.53 -1.57
C ASP A 68 17.24 -21.91 -0.68
N VAL A 69 17.47 -20.70 -0.20
CA VAL A 69 16.50 -19.96 0.61
C VAL A 69 15.24 -19.67 -0.21
N LEU A 70 15.39 -19.32 -1.49
CA LEU A 70 14.26 -19.09 -2.38
C LEU A 70 13.47 -20.38 -2.66
N ALA A 71 14.16 -21.50 -2.88
CA ALA A 71 13.57 -22.81 -3.10
C ALA A 71 12.77 -23.28 -1.88
N GLU A 72 13.36 -23.21 -0.68
CA GLU A 72 12.67 -23.58 0.56
C GLU A 72 11.47 -22.66 0.83
N LYS A 73 11.62 -21.35 0.59
CA LYS A 73 10.48 -20.42 0.68
C LYS A 73 9.35 -20.81 -0.27
N ASN A 74 9.66 -21.13 -1.53
CA ASN A 74 8.66 -21.52 -2.52
C ASN A 74 7.99 -22.85 -2.16
N ARG A 75 8.75 -23.81 -1.63
CA ARG A 75 8.24 -25.09 -1.10
C ARG A 75 7.23 -24.85 0.02
N LEU A 76 7.59 -24.05 1.03
CA LEU A 76 6.69 -23.71 2.14
C LEU A 76 5.41 -22.98 1.66
N TYR A 77 5.52 -22.12 0.63
CA TYR A 77 4.35 -21.50 0.03
C TYR A 77 3.45 -22.52 -0.69
N GLY A 78 4.03 -23.52 -1.37
CA GLY A 78 3.30 -24.63 -1.97
C GLY A 78 2.53 -25.43 -0.91
N LEU A 79 3.23 -25.91 0.12
CA LEU A 79 2.62 -26.68 1.21
C LEU A 79 1.48 -25.94 1.91
N ARG A 80 1.62 -24.63 2.13
CA ARG A 80 0.54 -23.81 2.70
C ARG A 80 -0.65 -23.64 1.76
N ARG A 81 -0.43 -23.62 0.45
CA ARG A 81 -1.51 -23.60 -0.54
C ARG A 81 -2.26 -24.93 -0.51
N ASP A 82 -1.53 -26.03 -0.49
CA ASP A 82 -2.10 -27.39 -0.50
C ASP A 82 -2.89 -27.65 0.80
N ALA A 83 -2.36 -27.23 1.95
CA ALA A 83 -3.09 -27.28 3.22
C ALA A 83 -4.39 -26.44 3.21
N LYS A 84 -4.44 -25.34 2.45
CA LYS A 84 -5.67 -24.56 2.27
C LYS A 84 -6.69 -25.30 1.43
N ILE A 85 -6.24 -25.98 0.37
CA ILE A 85 -7.09 -26.81 -0.48
C ILE A 85 -7.67 -27.96 0.34
N GLU A 86 -6.84 -28.70 1.10
CA GLU A 86 -7.33 -29.79 1.95
C GLU A 86 -8.35 -29.28 2.99
N ALA A 87 -8.09 -28.13 3.63
CA ALA A 87 -9.02 -27.55 4.59
C ALA A 87 -10.38 -27.19 3.97
N GLU A 88 -10.38 -26.67 2.74
CA GLU A 88 -11.60 -26.37 1.99
C GLU A 88 -12.34 -27.65 1.58
N GLU A 89 -11.64 -28.67 1.09
CA GLU A 89 -12.22 -29.94 0.64
C GLU A 89 -12.78 -30.78 1.81
N THR A 90 -12.06 -30.81 2.94
CA THR A 90 -12.44 -31.61 4.10
C THR A 90 -13.35 -30.87 5.08
N GLY A 91 -13.55 -29.56 4.88
CA GLY A 91 -14.25 -28.68 5.83
C GLY A 91 -13.54 -28.54 7.19
N ARG A 92 -12.30 -29.05 7.32
CA ARG A 92 -11.52 -28.96 8.55
C ARG A 92 -10.99 -27.54 8.72
N PRO A 93 -10.87 -27.03 9.96
CA PRO A 93 -10.20 -25.75 10.19
C PRO A 93 -8.76 -25.78 9.67
N LEU A 94 -8.37 -24.78 8.87
CA LEU A 94 -7.03 -24.66 8.28
C LEU A 94 -5.90 -24.79 9.31
N ALA A 95 -6.10 -24.27 10.52
CA ALA A 95 -5.12 -24.37 11.60
C ALA A 95 -4.83 -25.83 12.02
N ASN A 96 -5.83 -26.72 11.91
CA ASN A 96 -5.68 -28.13 12.24
C ASN A 96 -4.89 -28.84 11.14
N VAL A 97 -5.26 -28.64 9.88
CA VAL A 97 -4.54 -29.18 8.72
C VAL A 97 -3.07 -28.74 8.71
N MET A 98 -2.82 -27.44 8.93
CA MET A 98 -1.45 -26.92 9.02
C MET A 98 -0.66 -27.52 10.18
N ARG A 99 -1.29 -27.77 11.33
CA ARG A 99 -0.64 -28.39 12.49
C ARG A 99 -0.28 -29.85 12.21
N ASP A 100 -1.18 -30.60 11.58
CA ASP A 100 -0.93 -32.00 11.19
C ASP A 100 0.24 -32.10 10.22
N TRP A 101 0.34 -31.14 9.30
CA TRP A 101 1.44 -31.02 8.33
C TRP A 101 2.71 -30.40 8.94
N SER A 102 2.73 -30.16 10.25
CA SER A 102 3.84 -29.52 10.98
C SER A 102 4.25 -28.15 10.40
N LEU A 103 3.32 -27.44 9.77
CA LEU A 103 3.54 -26.10 9.24
C LEU A 103 3.29 -25.06 10.33
N ALA A 104 4.36 -24.36 10.74
CA ALA A 104 4.22 -23.26 11.70
C ALA A 104 3.29 -22.16 11.13
N PRO A 105 2.34 -21.64 11.94
CA PRO A 105 1.56 -20.48 11.55
C PRO A 105 2.51 -19.31 11.31
N ALA A 106 2.22 -18.49 10.30
CA ALA A 106 3.05 -17.32 10.01
C ALA A 106 3.11 -16.43 11.26
N THR A 107 4.26 -16.42 11.94
CA THR A 107 4.45 -15.58 13.13
C THR A 107 4.34 -14.13 12.68
N ARG A 108 3.29 -13.45 13.14
CA ARG A 108 3.10 -12.02 12.87
C ARG A 108 4.06 -11.21 13.75
N ARG A 109 5.35 -11.21 13.41
CA ARG A 109 6.21 -10.09 13.76
C ARG A 109 6.83 -9.58 12.48
N ARG A 110 6.12 -8.67 11.83
CA ARG A 110 6.73 -7.80 10.83
C ARG A 110 7.89 -7.10 11.54
N PRO A 111 9.15 -7.24 11.08
CA PRO A 111 10.22 -6.42 11.62
C PRO A 111 9.79 -4.97 11.44
N LEU A 112 9.76 -4.18 12.52
CA LEU A 112 9.58 -2.75 12.41
C LEU A 112 10.68 -2.28 11.46
N LYS A 113 10.28 -1.72 10.32
CA LYS A 113 11.25 -1.08 9.41
C LYS A 113 11.98 -0.06 10.27
N HIS A 114 13.30 -0.16 10.35
CA HIS A 114 14.12 0.85 11.03
C HIS A 114 13.64 2.22 10.53
N THR A 115 13.01 2.98 11.41
CA THR A 115 12.57 4.34 11.12
C THR A 115 13.86 5.12 10.87
N SER A 116 14.05 5.62 9.65
CA SER A 116 15.12 6.59 9.38
C SER A 116 15.05 7.68 10.46
N PRO A 117 16.19 8.13 11.01
CA PRO A 117 16.18 9.18 12.02
C PRO A 117 15.45 10.42 11.45
N PRO A 118 14.64 11.11 12.26
CA PRO A 118 13.92 12.28 11.79
C PRO A 118 14.91 13.30 11.23
N CYS A 119 14.58 13.89 10.08
CA CYS A 119 15.34 15.00 9.50
C CYS A 119 15.58 16.08 10.57
N PRO A 120 16.79 16.63 10.68
CA PRO A 120 17.06 17.70 11.65
C PRO A 120 16.18 18.90 11.29
N ILE A 121 15.33 19.29 12.23
CA ILE A 121 14.55 20.53 12.15
C ILE A 121 15.56 21.68 12.20
N PRO A 122 15.56 22.63 11.25
CA PRO A 122 16.42 23.80 11.36
C PRO A 122 16.03 24.57 12.62
N ARG A 123 17.00 24.72 13.55
CA ARG A 123 16.83 25.49 14.78
C ARG A 123 16.40 26.91 14.43
N ALA A 124 15.26 27.35 14.97
CA ALA A 124 14.83 28.73 14.92
C ALA A 124 15.83 29.60 15.72
N ASN A 125 16.65 30.34 14.98
CA ASN A 125 17.15 31.69 15.23
C ASN A 125 17.13 32.16 16.71
N GLU A 126 18.13 31.78 17.50
CA GLU A 126 18.40 32.36 18.82
C GLU A 126 19.02 33.76 18.72
N ARG A 127 18.35 34.76 18.13
CA ARG A 127 18.80 36.18 18.22
C ARG A 127 17.63 37.15 18.11
N SER A 128 16.89 37.35 19.20
CA SER A 128 16.24 38.63 19.47
C SER A 128 16.75 39.14 20.83
N VAL A 129 17.72 40.02 20.72
CA VAL A 129 18.46 40.70 21.78
C VAL A 129 17.53 41.69 22.49
N THR A 130 17.37 41.49 23.80
CA THR A 130 17.11 42.47 24.89
C THR A 130 16.31 43.75 24.60
N THR A 131 15.21 43.92 25.34
CA THR A 131 14.71 45.25 25.76
C THR A 131 14.73 45.30 27.30
N PRO A 132 15.43 46.23 27.96
CA PRO A 132 15.27 46.44 29.39
C PRO A 132 14.36 47.64 29.71
N LYS A 133 13.44 47.38 30.64
CA LYS A 133 12.59 48.27 31.46
C LYS A 133 11.72 49.32 30.78
#